data_AF-A0A9J7HTY8-F1
#
_entry.id   AF-A0A9J7HTY8-F1
#
_cell.length_a   1.000
_cell.length_b   1.000
_cell.length_c   1.000
_cell.angle_alpha   90.00
_cell.angle_beta   90.00
_cell.angle_gamma   90.00
#
_symmetry.space_group_name_H-M   'P 1'
#
loop_
_entity.id
_entity.type
_entity.pdbx_description
1 polymer ?
#
loop_
_entity_poly.entity_id
_entity_poly.type
_entity_poly.pdbx_seq_one_letter_code
_entity_poly.pdbx_strand_id
1 'polypeptide(L)'
;MLPEEEEEKLDQASSLSQDDQVLQKLLSETRDMIESVDFQTVLSKCLEASFTRLCDEVGVFFSAEGNAVAADGDMGVPKVTLPMAKVIPVMNGQIHQICSDSPNKYVQELLLMECVKDFAANVYEAFSQAQEPPGLA
;
A
#
# COMPACT_ATOMS: atom_id res chain seq x y z
N MET A 1 5.91 -6.96 6.54
CA MET A 1 6.46 -5.59 6.65
C MET A 1 7.38 -5.45 7.86
N LEU A 2 7.12 -6.17 8.95
CA LEU A 2 8.08 -6.37 10.05
C LEU A 2 8.63 -7.82 10.01
N PRO A 3 9.84 -8.07 10.54
CA PRO A 3 10.35 -9.43 10.72
C PRO A 3 9.52 -10.19 11.77
N GLU A 4 9.52 -11.53 11.71
CA GLU A 4 8.87 -12.36 12.73
C GLU A 4 9.50 -12.13 14.11
N GLU A 5 8.73 -12.33 15.17
CA GLU A 5 9.25 -12.24 16.55
C GLU A 5 10.04 -13.50 16.85
N GLU A 6 11.32 -13.37 17.21
CA GLU A 6 12.07 -14.50 17.77
C GLU A 6 11.55 -14.77 19.19
N GLU A 7 10.96 -15.96 19.42
CA GLU A 7 10.31 -16.38 20.69
C GLU A 7 11.24 -16.39 21.93
N GLU A 8 12.56 -16.15 21.79
CA GLU A 8 13.55 -16.33 22.86
C GLU A 8 13.65 -15.20 23.90
N LYS A 9 12.76 -14.19 23.92
CA LYS A 9 12.96 -12.97 24.74
C LYS A 9 12.04 -12.77 25.96
N LEU A 10 11.24 -13.75 26.36
CA LEU A 10 10.37 -13.61 27.54
C LEU A 10 11.17 -13.51 28.87
N ASP A 11 12.38 -14.07 28.94
CA ASP A 11 13.23 -14.04 30.16
C ASP A 11 14.25 -12.89 30.21
N GLN A 12 14.40 -12.08 29.15
CA GLN A 12 15.40 -10.99 29.09
C GLN A 12 14.81 -9.58 29.16
N ALA A 13 13.49 -9.41 29.10
CA ALA A 13 12.83 -8.09 29.10
C ALA A 13 13.17 -7.24 30.33
N SER A 14 13.43 -7.85 31.49
CA SER A 14 13.82 -7.15 32.72
C SER A 14 15.27 -6.64 32.74
N SER A 15 16.10 -6.98 31.75
CA SER A 15 17.50 -6.54 31.62
C SER A 15 17.73 -5.47 30.56
N LEU A 16 16.69 -5.09 29.82
CA LEU A 16 16.76 -4.10 28.74
C LEU A 16 16.80 -2.67 29.27
N SER A 17 17.53 -1.79 28.57
CA SER A 17 17.51 -0.35 28.85
C SER A 17 16.08 0.19 28.78
N GLN A 18 15.79 1.29 29.46
CA GLN A 18 14.49 1.95 29.38
C GLN A 18 14.12 2.31 27.94
N ASP A 19 15.11 2.74 27.13
CA ASP A 19 14.92 3.05 25.71
C ASP A 19 14.58 1.79 24.89
N ASP A 20 15.19 0.66 25.20
CA ASP A 20 14.93 -0.62 24.53
C ASP A 20 13.51 -1.13 24.86
N GLN A 21 13.04 -0.92 26.09
CA GLN A 21 11.67 -1.25 26.48
C GLN A 21 10.65 -0.38 25.73
N VAL A 22 10.92 0.91 25.56
CA VAL A 22 10.09 1.82 24.75
C VAL A 22 10.08 1.41 23.29
N LEU A 23 11.23 1.09 22.72
CA LEU A 23 11.35 0.63 21.33
C LEU A 23 10.61 -0.69 21.11
N GLN A 24 10.74 -1.65 22.03
CA GLN A 24 10.03 -2.93 21.96
C GLN A 24 8.51 -2.73 21.99
N LYS A 25 8.02 -1.84 22.87
CA LYS A 25 6.61 -1.47 22.93
C LYS A 25 6.15 -0.86 21.60
N LEU A 26 6.89 0.09 21.05
CA LEU A 26 6.54 0.73 19.77
C LEU A 26 6.50 -0.28 18.62
N LEU A 27 7.45 -1.23 18.57
CA LEU A 27 7.47 -2.28 17.55
C LEU A 27 6.29 -3.25 17.68
N SER A 28 5.92 -3.62 18.91
CA SER A 28 4.74 -4.44 19.20
C SER A 28 3.46 -3.72 18.76
N GLU A 29 3.28 -2.46 19.15
CA GLU A 29 2.10 -1.67 18.76
C GLU A 29 2.05 -1.46 17.23
N THR A 30 3.21 -1.25 16.58
CA THR A 30 3.28 -1.14 15.12
C THR A 30 2.92 -2.45 14.42
N ARG A 31 3.29 -3.61 15.01
CA ARG A 31 2.89 -4.92 14.50
C ARG A 31 1.38 -5.10 14.57
N ASP A 32 0.79 -4.85 15.74
CA ASP A 32 -0.66 -4.91 15.94
C ASP A 32 -1.39 -4.00 14.93
N MET A 33 -0.85 -2.81 14.67
CA MET A 33 -1.38 -1.89 13.67
C MET A 33 -1.27 -2.44 12.24
N ILE A 34 -0.15 -3.03 11.84
CA ILE A 34 0.03 -3.61 10.50
C ILE A 34 -0.85 -4.86 10.30
N GLU A 35 -1.10 -5.61 11.37
CA GLU A 35 -1.96 -6.80 11.35
C GLU A 35 -3.45 -6.45 11.42
N SER A 36 -3.78 -5.22 11.82
CA SER A 36 -5.16 -4.73 11.93
C SER A 36 -5.92 -4.81 10.60
N VAL A 37 -7.23 -5.04 10.70
CA VAL A 37 -8.16 -5.08 9.56
C VAL A 37 -8.22 -3.72 8.86
N ASP A 38 -8.12 -2.62 9.62
CA ASP A 38 -8.14 -1.27 9.07
C ASP A 38 -6.92 -1.01 8.18
N PHE A 39 -5.72 -1.41 8.64
CA PHE A 39 -4.51 -1.33 7.82
C PHE A 39 -4.63 -2.18 6.54
N GLN A 40 -5.07 -3.43 6.66
CA GLN A 40 -5.26 -4.31 5.50
C GLN A 40 -6.25 -3.72 4.49
N THR A 41 -7.35 -3.13 4.97
CA THR A 41 -8.37 -2.49 4.13
C THR A 41 -7.79 -1.31 3.34
N VAL A 42 -7.03 -0.45 4.01
CA VAL A 42 -6.39 0.71 3.37
C VAL A 42 -5.32 0.26 2.38
N LEU A 43 -4.50 -0.73 2.75
CA LEU A 43 -3.48 -1.30 1.87
C LEU A 43 -4.10 -1.90 0.60
N SER A 44 -5.18 -2.67 0.73
CA SER A 44 -5.91 -3.23 -0.41
C SER A 44 -6.43 -2.13 -1.34
N LYS A 45 -7.01 -1.05 -0.80
CA LYS A 45 -7.45 0.10 -1.60
C LYS A 45 -6.30 0.78 -2.33
N CYS A 46 -5.16 0.96 -1.68
CA CYS A 46 -3.96 1.52 -2.31
C CYS A 46 -3.46 0.65 -3.48
N LEU A 47 -3.44 -0.67 -3.29
CA LEU A 47 -3.03 -1.61 -4.32
C LEU A 47 -4.01 -1.61 -5.50
N GLU A 48 -5.32 -1.65 -5.23
CA GLU A 48 -6.36 -1.61 -6.27
C GLU A 48 -6.29 -0.33 -7.10
N ALA A 49 -6.16 0.83 -6.46
CA ALA A 49 -5.97 2.10 -7.15
C ALA A 49 -4.71 2.11 -8.02
N SER A 50 -3.60 1.60 -7.49
CA SER A 50 -2.32 1.53 -8.21
C SER A 50 -2.36 0.59 -9.41
N PHE A 51 -2.98 -0.58 -9.27
CA PHE A 51 -3.14 -1.53 -10.37
C PHE A 51 -4.11 -1.04 -11.44
N THR A 52 -5.19 -0.34 -11.04
CA THR A 52 -6.10 0.30 -11.99
C THR A 52 -5.35 1.31 -12.85
N ARG A 53 -4.57 2.20 -12.21
CA ARG A 53 -3.73 3.16 -12.91
C ARG A 53 -2.70 2.50 -13.83
N LEU A 54 -2.02 1.46 -13.36
CA LEU A 54 -1.05 0.71 -14.15
C LEU A 54 -1.71 0.13 -15.41
N CYS A 55 -2.89 -0.47 -15.27
CA CYS A 55 -3.67 -0.98 -16.39
C CYS A 55 -4.08 0.13 -17.37
N ASP A 56 -4.49 1.30 -16.88
CA ASP A 56 -4.83 2.45 -17.72
C ASP A 56 -3.62 2.95 -18.53
N GLU A 57 -2.46 3.09 -17.90
CA GLU A 57 -1.23 3.53 -18.56
C GLU A 57 -0.75 2.51 -19.60
N VAL A 58 -0.81 1.22 -19.27
CA VAL A 58 -0.48 0.13 -20.21
C VAL A 58 -1.50 0.06 -21.36
N GLY A 59 -2.78 0.27 -21.08
CA GLY A 59 -3.86 0.27 -22.05
C GLY A 59 -3.70 1.31 -23.16
N VAL A 60 -3.10 2.47 -22.84
CA VAL A 60 -2.79 3.52 -23.83
C VAL A 60 -1.85 3.01 -24.93
N PHE A 61 -0.81 2.25 -24.58
CA PHE A 61 0.16 1.72 -25.56
C PHE A 61 -0.49 0.75 -26.54
N PHE A 62 -1.41 -0.08 -26.06
CA PHE A 62 -2.06 -1.10 -26.88
C PHE A 62 -3.24 -0.55 -27.69
N SER A 63 -3.88 0.51 -27.21
CA SER A 63 -4.88 1.25 -27.97
C SER A 63 -4.27 2.02 -29.15
N ALA A 64 -3.00 2.44 -29.04
CA ALA A 64 -2.28 3.14 -30.11
C ALA A 64 -1.75 2.20 -31.21
N GLU A 65 -1.43 0.95 -30.89
CA GLU A 65 -0.91 -0.04 -31.85
C GLU A 65 -1.99 -0.90 -32.54
N GLY A 66 -3.21 -0.98 -31.97
CA GLY A 66 -4.24 -1.92 -32.39
C GLY A 66 -5.23 -1.32 -33.39
N ASN A 67 -5.29 -1.89 -34.60
CA ASN A 67 -6.47 -1.84 -35.46
C ASN A 67 -7.69 -2.29 -34.63
N ALA A 68 -8.54 -1.36 -34.22
CA ALA A 68 -9.75 -1.66 -33.48
C ALA A 68 -10.62 -2.61 -34.32
N VAL A 69 -10.64 -3.90 -33.96
CA VAL A 69 -11.70 -4.79 -34.42
C VAL A 69 -12.94 -4.35 -33.64
N ALA A 70 -13.77 -3.53 -34.28
CA ALA A 70 -15.09 -3.20 -33.77
C ALA A 70 -15.86 -4.51 -33.61
N ALA A 71 -15.95 -5.00 -32.37
CA ALA A 71 -16.90 -6.03 -32.04
C ALA A 71 -18.29 -5.40 -32.16
N ASP A 72 -19.04 -5.88 -33.14
CA ASP A 72 -20.43 -5.54 -33.39
C ASP A 72 -21.24 -5.77 -32.10
N GLY A 73 -21.84 -4.70 -31.56
CA GLY A 73 -23.00 -4.80 -30.66
C GLY A 73 -22.83 -4.64 -29.15
N ASP A 74 -21.66 -4.31 -28.59
CA ASP A 74 -21.54 -4.07 -27.14
C ASP A 74 -20.87 -2.73 -26.82
N MET A 75 -21.53 -1.90 -26.03
CA MET A 75 -20.99 -0.61 -25.60
C MET A 75 -19.81 -0.85 -24.65
N GLY A 76 -18.60 -0.74 -25.21
CA GLY A 76 -17.49 -0.05 -24.56
C GLY A 76 -16.55 -0.87 -23.70
N VAL A 77 -15.58 -1.56 -24.32
CA VAL A 77 -14.13 -1.49 -24.04
C VAL A 77 -13.41 -2.06 -25.27
N PRO A 78 -12.39 -1.40 -25.88
CA PRO A 78 -11.65 -2.00 -26.98
C PRO A 78 -10.85 -3.22 -26.50
N LYS A 79 -11.29 -4.42 -26.89
CA LYS A 79 -10.60 -5.67 -26.55
C LYS A 79 -9.50 -5.96 -27.57
N VAL A 80 -8.26 -5.64 -27.22
CA VAL A 80 -7.07 -5.93 -28.05
C VAL A 80 -6.44 -7.25 -27.59
N THR A 81 -6.16 -8.16 -28.53
CA THR A 81 -5.39 -9.38 -28.26
C THR A 81 -3.98 -9.21 -28.82
N LEU A 82 -2.96 -9.28 -27.97
CA LEU A 82 -1.56 -9.09 -28.36
C LEU A 82 -0.70 -10.29 -27.95
N PRO A 83 0.35 -10.61 -28.74
CA PRO A 83 1.35 -11.57 -28.31
C PRO A 83 2.05 -11.09 -27.02
N MET A 84 2.25 -11.99 -26.06
CA MET A 84 2.96 -11.69 -24.80
C MET A 84 4.33 -11.05 -25.02
N ALA A 85 5.04 -11.41 -26.11
CA ALA A 85 6.33 -10.83 -26.48
C ALA A 85 6.28 -9.29 -26.64
N LYS A 86 5.13 -8.72 -27.03
CA LYS A 86 4.91 -7.27 -27.13
C LYS A 86 4.53 -6.63 -25.79
N VAL A 87 3.93 -7.40 -24.87
CA VAL A 87 3.52 -6.90 -23.55
C VAL A 87 4.72 -6.74 -22.62
N ILE A 88 5.70 -7.65 -22.70
CA ILE A 88 6.92 -7.65 -21.88
C ILE A 88 7.64 -6.29 -21.86
N PRO A 89 8.01 -5.68 -23.00
CA PRO A 89 8.74 -4.40 -22.97
C PRO A 89 7.90 -3.25 -22.39
N VAL A 90 6.58 -3.24 -22.64
CA VAL A 90 5.68 -2.22 -22.10
C VAL A 90 5.60 -2.32 -20.59
N MET A 91 5.37 -3.53 -20.06
CA MET A 91 5.36 -3.79 -18.62
C MET A 91 6.72 -3.47 -17.96
N ASN A 92 7.82 -3.84 -18.61
CA ASN A 92 9.16 -3.54 -18.10
C ASN A 92 9.43 -2.03 -18.05
N GLY A 93 8.84 -1.24 -18.95
CA GLY A 93 8.93 0.22 -18.92
C GLY A 93 8.21 0.85 -17.72
N GLN A 94 7.15 0.21 -17.21
CA GLN A 94 6.35 0.75 -16.10
C GLN A 94 7.13 0.83 -14.79
N ILE A 95 8.14 -0.03 -14.57
CA ILE A 95 8.96 0.02 -13.35
C ILE A 95 9.65 1.38 -13.18
N HIS A 96 10.04 2.01 -14.29
CA HIS A 96 10.69 3.32 -14.27
C HIS A 96 9.74 4.47 -13.95
N GLN A 97 8.42 4.26 -14.11
CA GLN A 97 7.38 5.23 -13.76
C GLN A 97 6.89 5.01 -12.33
N ILE A 98 6.64 3.75 -11.95
CA ILE A 98 6.18 3.38 -10.60
C ILE A 98 7.25 3.70 -9.55
N CYS A 99 8.52 3.42 -9.85
CA CYS A 99 9.63 3.61 -8.92
C CYS A 99 10.50 4.83 -9.27
N SER A 100 9.98 5.81 -10.01
CA SER A 100 10.74 7.02 -10.35
C SER A 100 11.05 7.85 -9.10
N ASP A 101 12.17 8.57 -9.12
CA ASP A 101 12.42 9.64 -8.17
C ASP A 101 11.40 10.78 -8.34
N SER A 102 11.34 11.68 -7.35
CA SER A 102 10.42 12.82 -7.34
C SER A 102 10.55 13.69 -8.61
N PRO A 103 9.45 14.09 -9.26
CA PRO A 103 8.04 13.87 -8.88
C PRO A 103 7.47 12.54 -9.42
N ASN A 104 6.99 11.68 -8.52
CA ASN A 104 6.36 10.41 -8.83
C ASN A 104 4.83 10.51 -8.69
N LYS A 105 4.11 10.44 -9.81
CA LYS A 105 2.64 10.60 -9.84
C LYS A 105 1.91 9.47 -9.09
N TYR A 106 2.44 8.24 -9.14
CA TYR A 106 1.86 7.10 -8.43
C TYR A 106 1.88 7.34 -6.92
N VAL A 107 3.03 7.72 -6.38
CA VAL A 107 3.18 7.99 -4.95
C VAL A 107 2.34 9.20 -4.53
N GLN A 108 2.30 10.26 -5.34
CA GLN A 108 1.47 11.44 -5.05
C GLN A 108 -0.02 11.10 -4.97
N GLU A 109 -0.53 10.29 -5.89
CA GLU A 109 -1.94 9.88 -5.87
C GLU A 109 -2.27 9.06 -4.63
N LEU A 110 -1.41 8.12 -4.24
CA LEU A 110 -1.57 7.34 -3.00
C LEU A 110 -1.58 8.23 -1.75
N LEU A 111 -0.70 9.22 -1.67
CA LEU A 111 -0.65 10.18 -0.55
C LEU A 111 -1.88 11.10 -0.50
N LEU A 112 -2.59 11.27 -1.62
CA LEU A 112 -3.77 12.11 -1.71
C LEU A 112 -5.08 11.37 -1.41
N MET A 113 -5.09 10.02 -1.40
CA MET A 113 -6.26 9.20 -1.11
C MET A 113 -6.85 9.52 0.27
N GLU A 114 -8.17 9.76 0.32
CA GLU A 114 -8.88 10.06 1.57
C GLU A 114 -8.75 8.94 2.59
N CYS A 115 -8.88 7.67 2.16
CA CYS A 115 -8.76 6.54 3.06
C CYS A 115 -7.39 6.43 3.75
N VAL A 116 -6.31 6.87 3.10
CA VAL A 116 -4.97 6.89 3.68
C VAL A 116 -4.87 8.00 4.72
N LYS A 117 -5.45 9.17 4.44
CA LYS A 117 -5.48 10.32 5.37
C LYS A 117 -6.32 10.03 6.60
N ASP A 118 -7.51 9.46 6.41
CA ASP A 118 -8.42 9.10 7.50
C ASP A 118 -7.81 8.02 8.38
N PHE A 119 -7.18 7.00 7.79
CA PHE A 119 -6.44 6.00 8.54
C PHE A 119 -5.31 6.63 9.35
N ALA A 120 -4.48 7.49 8.74
CA ALA A 120 -3.40 8.17 9.45
C ALA A 120 -3.93 9.05 10.61
N ALA A 121 -5.07 9.72 10.42
CA ALA A 121 -5.72 10.50 11.47
C ALA A 121 -6.20 9.60 12.63
N ASN A 122 -6.84 8.46 12.32
CA ASN A 122 -7.28 7.50 13.34
C ASN A 122 -6.11 6.91 14.13
N VAL A 123 -5.01 6.56 13.46
CA VAL A 123 -3.77 6.11 14.12
C VAL A 123 -3.24 7.22 15.01
N TYR A 124 -3.09 8.43 14.49
CA TYR A 124 -2.57 9.54 15.29
C TYR A 124 -3.44 9.82 16.51
N GLU A 125 -4.76 9.83 16.36
CA GLU A 125 -5.70 10.00 17.47
C GLU A 125 -5.54 8.90 18.52
N ALA A 126 -5.52 7.62 18.11
CA ALA A 126 -5.39 6.49 19.03
C ALA A 126 -4.11 6.55 19.88
N PHE A 127 -2.98 6.95 19.29
CA PHE A 127 -1.69 7.02 19.99
C PHE A 127 -1.38 8.37 20.65
N SER A 128 -2.18 9.41 20.41
CA SER A 128 -1.99 10.74 21.02
C SER A 128 -2.88 11.01 22.23
N GLN A 129 -3.93 10.21 22.45
CA GLN A 129 -4.71 10.27 23.68
C GLN A 129 -3.84 9.87 24.88
N ALA A 130 -3.77 10.74 25.89
CA ALA A 130 -3.05 10.44 27.12
C ALA A 130 -3.70 9.22 27.79
N GLN A 131 -2.94 8.14 27.95
CA GLN A 131 -3.37 6.93 28.63
C GLN A 131 -3.76 7.32 30.08
N GLU A 132 -5.06 7.49 30.36
CA GLU A 132 -5.55 7.87 31.68
C GLU A 132 -5.14 6.76 32.67
N PRO A 133 -4.46 7.09 33.78
CA PRO A 133 -4.00 6.07 34.71
C PRO A 133 -5.20 5.31 35.31
N PRO A 134 -5.12 3.96 35.43
CA PRO A 134 -6.22 3.18 35.97
C PRO A 134 -6.32 3.43 37.48
N GLY A 135 -7.27 4.28 37.88
CA GLY A 135 -7.67 4.43 39.28
C GLY A 135 -8.12 5.84 39.65
N LEU A 136 -9.41 6.13 39.46
CA LEU A 136 -10.23 6.99 40.33
C LEU A 136 -11.69 6.99 39.85
N ALA A 137 -12.42 5.92 40.18
CA ALA A 137 -13.88 5.90 40.36
C ALA A 137 -14.26 4.76 41.30
#